data_AF-A0A445JXM0-F1
#
_entry.id   AF-A0A445JXM0-F1
#
_cell.length_a   1.000
_cell.length_b   1.000
_cell.length_c   1.000
_cell.angle_alpha   90.00
_cell.angle_beta   90.00
_cell.angle_gamma   90.00
#
_symmetry.space_group_name_H-M   'P 1'
#
loop_
_entity.id
_entity.type
_entity.pdbx_description
1 polymer ?
#
loop_
_entity_poly.entity_id
_entity_poly.type
_entity_poly.pdbx_seq_one_letter_code
_entity_poly.pdbx_strand_id
1 'polypeptide(L)'
;MGVERKWLFTLFTAAFLSFIILMFSSLSCFNSPVPFPSSVHYGPHYPPAFAYFISGGNRDGDRIFRLLLAVYHPRNRYLLHLGLDARDEERQKLAAAAMSVPVIRAFGNVDVVGKAGYMTYLGSSNVAVTLRAASVMMKLDAGWNWFVTLSARDYPLVTQDDLSHAFSSVRRDLNFIDHTSDLGWKEKDRFQPIIVDPGLYLARRSQIFLATQKRDTPDAFNLFTGSPWVILSRSFLEYCIFGWDNLPRTLLMYFTNVKLSQEGYFHSVICNAPEFKNTTVNGDLRYMIWDNPPKMEPLFLNVSVYDQMAESGAAFARQFEVGDQVLDMIDKKILKRGRNQAVPGGWCSGWRSWWVDPCSQWGDDVNILKPGPQAKKLKESVSSLLDDWSSHTNQCLITSEETED
;
A
#
# COMPACT_ATOMS: atom_id res chain seq x y z
N MET A 1 -32.13 -26.48 -60.73
CA MET A 1 -32.78 -26.14 -59.43
C MET A 1 -31.92 -26.42 -58.18
N GLY A 2 -30.57 -26.44 -58.26
CA GLY A 2 -29.71 -26.75 -57.10
C GLY A 2 -28.88 -25.57 -56.55
N VAL A 3 -28.73 -24.49 -57.32
CA VAL A 3 -27.84 -23.36 -56.98
C VAL A 3 -28.58 -22.28 -56.18
N GLU A 4 -29.84 -22.01 -56.49
CA GLU A 4 -30.67 -21.01 -55.77
C GLU A 4 -30.93 -21.40 -54.32
N ARG A 5 -31.04 -22.70 -54.03
CA ARG A 5 -31.34 -23.22 -52.68
C ARG A 5 -30.15 -23.04 -51.72
N LYS A 6 -28.91 -23.04 -52.23
CA LYS A 6 -27.70 -22.81 -51.42
C LYS A 6 -27.54 -21.35 -51.02
N TRP A 7 -27.86 -20.43 -51.93
CA TRP A 7 -27.81 -18.98 -51.66
C TRP A 7 -28.87 -18.53 -50.65
N LEU A 8 -30.07 -19.11 -50.71
CA LEU A 8 -31.10 -18.87 -49.72
C LEU A 8 -30.68 -19.36 -48.32
N PHE A 9 -29.99 -20.50 -48.23
CA PHE A 9 -29.53 -21.03 -46.96
C PHE A 9 -28.40 -20.18 -46.34
N THR A 10 -27.46 -19.68 -47.16
CA THR A 10 -26.37 -18.80 -46.68
C THR A 10 -26.86 -17.41 -46.28
N LEU A 11 -27.85 -16.85 -46.99
CA LEU A 11 -28.48 -15.59 -46.59
C LEU A 11 -29.26 -15.75 -45.28
N PHE A 12 -29.97 -16.87 -45.10
CA PHE A 12 -30.72 -17.14 -43.88
C PHE A 12 -29.79 -17.34 -42.67
N THR A 13 -28.68 -18.07 -42.83
CA THR A 13 -27.70 -18.25 -41.74
C THR A 13 -26.98 -16.94 -41.40
N ALA A 14 -26.62 -16.12 -42.40
CA ALA A 14 -26.02 -14.82 -42.16
C ALA A 14 -26.99 -13.85 -41.45
N ALA A 15 -28.25 -13.81 -41.87
CA ALA A 15 -29.28 -13.00 -41.21
C ALA A 15 -29.58 -13.48 -39.79
N PHE A 16 -29.62 -14.80 -39.57
CA PHE A 16 -29.83 -15.39 -38.24
C PHE A 16 -28.66 -15.11 -37.30
N LEU A 17 -27.41 -15.24 -37.78
CA LEU A 17 -26.21 -14.87 -37.00
C LEU A 17 -26.18 -13.37 -36.71
N SER A 18 -26.54 -12.51 -37.67
CA SER A 18 -26.61 -11.07 -37.47
C SER A 18 -27.70 -10.68 -36.48
N PHE A 19 -28.85 -11.36 -36.52
CA PHE A 19 -29.93 -11.19 -35.55
C PHE A 19 -29.54 -11.66 -34.15
N ILE A 20 -28.81 -12.78 -34.03
CA ILE A 20 -28.25 -13.23 -32.76
C ILE A 20 -27.23 -12.23 -32.20
N ILE A 21 -26.32 -11.70 -33.03
CA ILE A 21 -25.36 -10.67 -32.63
C ILE A 21 -26.09 -9.40 -32.18
N LEU A 22 -27.13 -8.98 -32.93
CA LEU A 22 -27.97 -7.84 -32.55
C LEU A 22 -28.71 -8.07 -31.24
N MET A 23 -29.28 -9.26 -31.02
CA MET A 23 -29.95 -9.64 -29.77
C MET A 23 -28.98 -9.69 -28.59
N PHE A 24 -27.76 -10.22 -28.76
CA PHE A 24 -26.73 -10.17 -27.70
C PHE A 24 -26.24 -8.73 -27.44
N SER A 25 -26.17 -7.87 -28.46
CA SER A 25 -25.80 -6.47 -28.31
C SER A 25 -26.92 -5.61 -27.68
N SER A 26 -28.20 -5.94 -27.92
CA SER A 26 -29.34 -5.27 -27.30
C SER A 26 -29.61 -5.77 -25.88
N LEU A 27 -29.34 -7.04 -25.58
CA LEU A 27 -29.29 -7.56 -24.21
C LEU A 27 -28.14 -6.95 -23.40
N SER A 28 -27.03 -6.57 -24.04
CA SER A 28 -25.93 -5.85 -23.41
C SER A 28 -26.26 -4.37 -23.09
N CYS A 29 -27.36 -3.84 -23.63
CA CYS A 29 -27.85 -2.47 -23.34
C CYS A 29 -28.81 -2.41 -22.15
N PHE A 30 -29.16 -3.53 -21.53
CA PHE A 30 -29.69 -3.48 -20.16
C PHE A 30 -28.52 -3.18 -19.22
N ASN A 31 -28.20 -1.89 -19.09
CA ASN A 31 -27.50 -1.38 -17.92
C ASN A 31 -28.31 -1.83 -16.70
N SER A 32 -27.92 -2.93 -16.07
CA SER A 32 -28.30 -3.16 -14.68
C SER A 32 -27.98 -1.86 -13.94
N PRO A 33 -28.94 -1.23 -13.24
CA PRO A 33 -28.66 -0.02 -12.50
C PRO A 33 -27.47 -0.32 -11.60
N VAL A 34 -26.41 0.49 -11.72
CA VAL A 34 -25.27 0.41 -10.80
C VAL A 34 -25.91 0.52 -9.40
N PRO A 35 -25.75 -0.50 -8.53
CA PRO A 35 -26.35 -0.41 -7.21
C PRO A 35 -25.87 0.87 -6.54
N PHE A 36 -26.71 1.53 -5.75
CA PHE A 36 -26.24 2.67 -4.97
C PHE A 36 -25.19 2.17 -3.97
N PRO A 37 -24.11 2.93 -3.71
CA PRO A 37 -23.15 2.54 -2.69
C PRO A 37 -23.84 2.54 -1.33
N SER A 38 -23.69 1.45 -0.58
CA SER A 38 -24.16 1.39 0.81
C SER A 38 -23.34 2.35 1.68
N SER A 39 -23.93 2.83 2.77
CA SER A 39 -23.28 3.77 3.67
C SER A 39 -22.07 3.14 4.36
N VAL A 40 -20.92 3.81 4.24
CA VAL A 40 -19.72 3.51 5.03
C VAL A 40 -19.80 4.27 6.34
N HIS A 41 -19.72 3.55 7.46
CA HIS A 41 -19.75 4.16 8.78
C HIS A 41 -18.36 4.14 9.44
N TYR A 42 -17.95 5.30 9.93
CA TYR A 42 -16.67 5.50 10.62
C TYR A 42 -16.87 5.77 12.10
N GLY A 43 -15.79 5.67 12.86
CA GLY A 43 -15.76 5.94 14.31
C GLY A 43 -15.41 4.71 15.15
N PRO A 44 -15.34 4.87 16.48
CA PRO A 44 -14.82 3.84 17.39
C PRO A 44 -15.61 2.54 17.40
N HIS A 45 -16.93 2.61 17.17
CA HIS A 45 -17.83 1.46 17.19
C HIS A 45 -17.89 0.67 15.87
N TYR A 46 -17.23 1.18 14.83
CA TYR A 46 -17.15 0.52 13.53
C TYR A 46 -15.74 -0.01 13.30
N PRO A 47 -15.56 -1.02 12.42
CA PRO A 47 -14.23 -1.48 12.03
C PRO A 47 -13.31 -0.33 11.62
N PRO A 48 -11.99 -0.48 11.73
CA PRO A 48 -11.10 0.55 11.24
C PRO A 48 -11.17 0.68 9.71
N ALA A 49 -10.67 1.81 9.22
CA ALA A 49 -10.48 2.06 7.80
C ALA A 49 -9.03 2.47 7.53
N PHE A 50 -8.53 2.10 6.36
CA PHE A 50 -7.14 2.29 5.97
C PHE A 50 -7.05 3.19 4.74
N ALA A 51 -6.05 4.07 4.72
CA ALA A 51 -5.64 4.84 3.56
C ALA A 51 -4.39 4.19 2.95
N TYR A 52 -4.54 3.59 1.77
CA TYR A 52 -3.44 2.94 1.07
C TYR A 52 -2.79 3.89 0.07
N PHE A 53 -1.51 4.19 0.26
CA PHE A 53 -0.67 4.80 -0.76
C PHE A 53 0.09 3.70 -1.51
N ILE A 54 -0.33 3.43 -2.75
CA ILE A 54 0.27 2.39 -3.59
C ILE A 54 1.12 3.05 -4.68
N SER A 55 2.43 2.84 -4.62
CA SER A 55 3.40 3.52 -5.47
C SER A 55 4.14 2.56 -6.43
N GLY A 56 4.53 3.06 -7.59
CA GLY A 56 5.36 2.34 -8.55
C GLY A 56 5.99 3.27 -9.57
N GLY A 57 6.87 2.74 -10.40
CA GLY A 57 7.55 3.48 -11.47
C GLY A 57 7.03 3.09 -12.85
N ASN A 58 7.87 3.32 -13.86
CA ASN A 58 7.61 2.89 -15.24
C ASN A 58 7.28 1.38 -15.32
N ARG A 59 6.21 1.02 -16.05
CA ARG A 59 5.74 -0.36 -16.26
C ARG A 59 5.16 -1.06 -15.02
N ASP A 60 4.95 -0.36 -13.92
CA ASP A 60 4.31 -0.92 -12.73
C ASP A 60 2.78 -0.80 -12.75
N GLY A 61 2.16 -0.15 -13.76
CA GLY A 61 0.72 0.10 -13.79
C GLY A 61 -0.15 -1.15 -13.59
N ASP A 62 0.14 -2.23 -14.33
CA ASP A 62 -0.62 -3.48 -14.21
C ASP A 62 -0.40 -4.17 -12.83
N ARG A 63 0.78 -3.98 -12.21
CA ARG A 63 1.08 -4.49 -10.86
C ARG A 63 0.32 -3.72 -9.78
N ILE A 64 0.32 -2.39 -9.87
CA ILE A 64 -0.44 -1.52 -8.98
C ILE A 64 -1.92 -1.87 -9.07
N PHE A 65 -2.45 -2.09 -10.29
CA PHE A 65 -3.84 -2.49 -10.45
C PHE A 65 -4.15 -3.84 -9.81
N ARG A 66 -3.29 -4.85 -10.02
CA ARG A 66 -3.45 -6.17 -9.37
C ARG A 66 -3.43 -6.07 -7.84
N LEU A 67 -2.49 -5.28 -7.30
CA LEU A 67 -2.33 -5.04 -5.87
C LEU A 67 -3.51 -4.29 -5.29
N LEU A 68 -4.00 -3.23 -5.95
CA LEU A 68 -5.21 -2.50 -5.57
C LEU A 68 -6.37 -3.47 -5.35
N LEU A 69 -6.64 -4.35 -6.32
CA LEU A 69 -7.70 -5.35 -6.20
C LEU A 69 -7.45 -6.34 -5.05
N ALA A 70 -6.17 -6.61 -4.71
CA ALA A 70 -5.78 -7.50 -3.61
C ALA A 70 -6.08 -6.89 -2.24
N VAL A 71 -5.99 -5.57 -2.15
CA VAL A 71 -6.21 -4.83 -0.90
C VAL A 71 -7.52 -4.04 -0.92
N TYR A 72 -8.40 -4.23 -1.91
CA TYR A 72 -9.61 -3.45 -2.06
C TYR A 72 -10.67 -3.79 -1.01
N HIS A 73 -11.28 -2.75 -0.43
CA HIS A 73 -12.44 -2.81 0.44
C HIS A 73 -13.20 -1.47 0.33
N PRO A 74 -14.55 -1.45 0.30
CA PRO A 74 -15.32 -0.21 0.17
C PRO A 74 -15.06 0.85 1.26
N ARG A 75 -14.70 0.40 2.48
CA ARG A 75 -14.40 1.26 3.63
C ARG A 75 -13.09 2.03 3.55
N ASN A 76 -12.16 1.57 2.73
CA ASN A 76 -10.79 2.10 2.68
C ASN A 76 -10.67 3.16 1.59
N ARG A 77 -9.60 3.97 1.65
CA ARG A 77 -9.24 4.96 0.63
C ARG A 77 -7.94 4.55 -0.06
N TYR A 78 -7.86 4.76 -1.38
CA TYR A 78 -6.70 4.36 -2.17
C TYR A 78 -6.19 5.54 -3.00
N LEU A 79 -4.88 5.77 -2.94
CA LEU A 79 -4.19 6.73 -3.80
C LEU A 79 -3.09 5.98 -4.54
N LEU A 80 -3.24 5.88 -5.85
CA LEU A 80 -2.30 5.21 -6.73
C LEU A 80 -1.34 6.23 -7.33
N HIS A 81 -0.05 5.93 -7.30
CA HIS A 81 0.98 6.80 -7.84
C HIS A 81 1.95 6.03 -8.73
N LEU A 82 1.92 6.37 -10.02
CA LEU A 82 3.00 6.04 -10.94
C LEU A 82 3.93 7.26 -11.05
N GLY A 83 5.20 7.07 -10.74
CA GLY A 83 6.21 8.13 -10.80
C GLY A 83 6.31 8.81 -12.16
N LEU A 84 6.93 9.98 -12.20
CA LEU A 84 7.14 10.74 -13.45
C LEU A 84 8.06 10.03 -14.47
N ASP A 85 8.70 8.93 -14.09
CA ASP A 85 9.39 8.02 -15.01
C ASP A 85 8.43 7.14 -15.83
N ALA A 86 7.16 6.99 -15.40
CA ALA A 86 6.10 6.39 -16.18
C ALA A 86 5.47 7.39 -17.16
N ARG A 87 4.94 6.88 -18.27
CA ARG A 87 4.26 7.70 -19.30
C ARG A 87 2.88 8.14 -18.84
N ASP A 88 2.41 9.30 -19.33
CA ASP A 88 1.05 9.79 -19.03
C ASP A 88 -0.03 8.79 -19.48
N GLU A 89 0.19 8.13 -20.63
CA GLU A 89 -0.69 7.07 -21.13
C GLU A 89 -0.83 5.91 -20.13
N GLU A 90 0.26 5.54 -19.43
CA GLU A 90 0.22 4.49 -18.42
C GLU A 90 -0.59 4.92 -17.20
N ARG A 91 -0.45 6.18 -16.76
CA ARG A 91 -1.28 6.77 -15.69
C ARG A 91 -2.76 6.80 -16.07
N GLN A 92 -3.08 7.19 -17.29
CA GLN A 92 -4.45 7.22 -17.80
C GLN A 92 -5.04 5.80 -17.92
N LYS A 93 -4.26 4.83 -18.40
CA LYS A 93 -4.65 3.41 -18.45
C LYS A 93 -4.97 2.88 -17.05
N LEU A 94 -4.12 3.19 -16.05
CA LEU A 94 -4.35 2.78 -14.67
C LEU A 94 -5.65 3.37 -14.10
N ALA A 95 -5.91 4.67 -14.34
CA ALA A 95 -7.15 5.32 -13.92
C ALA A 95 -8.38 4.69 -14.60
N ALA A 96 -8.31 4.44 -15.91
CA ALA A 96 -9.38 3.77 -16.65
C ALA A 96 -9.63 2.34 -16.16
N ALA A 97 -8.57 1.59 -15.85
CA ALA A 97 -8.68 0.25 -15.30
C ALA A 97 -9.35 0.25 -13.92
N ALA A 98 -8.95 1.15 -13.00
CA ALA A 98 -9.62 1.31 -11.71
C ALA A 98 -11.12 1.62 -11.87
N MET A 99 -11.47 2.55 -12.76
CA MET A 99 -12.86 2.93 -13.02
C MET A 99 -13.68 1.88 -13.77
N SER A 100 -13.04 0.89 -14.39
CA SER A 100 -13.72 -0.24 -15.03
C SER A 100 -14.30 -1.24 -14.01
N VAL A 101 -13.83 -1.21 -12.77
CA VAL A 101 -14.28 -2.10 -11.71
C VAL A 101 -15.58 -1.54 -11.08
N PRO A 102 -16.70 -2.27 -11.14
CA PRO A 102 -18.01 -1.74 -10.74
C PRO A 102 -18.05 -1.17 -9.31
N VAL A 103 -17.49 -1.89 -8.34
CA VAL A 103 -17.48 -1.46 -6.94
C VAL A 103 -16.61 -0.21 -6.74
N ILE A 104 -15.44 -0.12 -7.40
CA ILE A 104 -14.58 1.07 -7.33
C ILE A 104 -15.32 2.29 -7.87
N ARG A 105 -16.00 2.13 -9.01
CA ARG A 105 -16.79 3.20 -9.62
C ARG A 105 -17.93 3.66 -8.70
N ALA A 106 -18.61 2.72 -8.05
CA ALA A 106 -19.76 3.02 -7.20
C ALA A 106 -19.36 3.73 -5.89
N PHE A 107 -18.29 3.28 -5.24
CA PHE A 107 -17.82 3.86 -3.97
C PHE A 107 -16.92 5.07 -4.16
N GLY A 108 -16.30 5.26 -5.34
CA GLY A 108 -15.47 6.44 -5.63
C GLY A 108 -14.30 6.61 -4.67
N ASN A 109 -13.75 5.50 -4.17
CA ASN A 109 -12.76 5.46 -3.10
C ASN A 109 -11.31 5.23 -3.58
N VAL A 110 -11.07 5.33 -4.90
CA VAL A 110 -9.76 5.14 -5.53
C VAL A 110 -9.43 6.33 -6.42
N ASP A 111 -8.26 6.93 -6.21
CA ASP A 111 -7.73 8.03 -7.01
C ASP A 111 -6.37 7.69 -7.61
N VAL A 112 -6.08 8.23 -8.80
CA VAL A 112 -4.75 8.15 -9.42
C VAL A 112 -4.13 9.54 -9.43
N VAL A 113 -2.90 9.67 -8.94
CA VAL A 113 -2.18 10.95 -8.93
C VAL A 113 -1.90 11.41 -10.36
N GLY A 114 -2.57 12.48 -10.79
CA GLY A 114 -2.35 13.05 -12.13
C GLY A 114 -1.00 13.76 -12.26
N LYS A 115 -0.71 14.72 -11.35
CA LYS A 115 0.58 15.42 -11.29
C LYS A 115 1.56 14.63 -10.43
N ALA A 116 2.19 13.60 -10.97
CA ALA A 116 3.11 12.74 -10.22
C ALA A 116 4.42 13.45 -9.81
N GLY A 117 5.17 12.87 -8.88
CA GLY A 117 6.55 13.27 -8.57
C GLY A 117 7.55 12.19 -8.99
N TYR A 118 8.84 12.51 -8.96
CA TYR A 118 9.90 11.48 -9.03
C TYR A 118 10.07 10.83 -7.67
N MET A 119 10.27 9.51 -7.64
CA MET A 119 10.62 8.76 -6.43
C MET A 119 12.01 8.17 -6.60
N THR A 120 13.00 8.83 -6.01
CA THR A 120 14.38 8.34 -5.96
C THR A 120 14.55 7.51 -4.68
N TYR A 121 14.86 6.21 -4.80
CA TYR A 121 15.01 5.32 -3.63
C TYR A 121 16.04 5.84 -2.62
N LEU A 122 17.21 6.28 -3.08
CA LEU A 122 18.27 6.80 -2.22
C LEU A 122 18.06 8.24 -1.75
N GLY A 123 17.06 8.95 -2.29
CA GLY A 123 16.88 10.38 -2.11
C GLY A 123 15.62 10.75 -1.32
N SER A 124 15.49 12.04 -1.00
CA SER A 124 14.43 12.60 -0.17
C SER A 124 13.12 12.89 -0.93
N SER A 125 13.13 12.82 -2.26
CA SER A 125 11.91 12.94 -3.08
C SER A 125 10.84 11.92 -2.71
N ASN A 126 11.23 10.72 -2.25
CA ASN A 126 10.29 9.71 -1.77
C ASN A 126 9.55 10.16 -0.48
N VAL A 127 10.26 10.81 0.46
CA VAL A 127 9.64 11.40 1.66
C VAL A 127 8.66 12.49 1.27
N ALA A 128 9.05 13.38 0.35
CA ALA A 128 8.17 14.45 -0.14
C ALA A 128 6.90 13.91 -0.83
N VAL A 129 7.03 12.87 -1.67
CA VAL A 129 5.90 12.21 -2.32
C VAL A 129 4.99 11.52 -1.30
N THR A 130 5.56 10.86 -0.29
CA THR A 130 4.80 10.19 0.78
C THR A 130 4.02 11.18 1.64
N LEU A 131 4.65 12.29 2.07
CA LEU A 131 3.99 13.38 2.80
C LEU A 131 2.87 14.02 1.96
N ARG A 132 3.09 14.20 0.66
CA ARG A 132 2.07 14.70 -0.26
C ARG A 132 0.92 13.70 -0.41
N ALA A 133 1.19 12.41 -0.47
CA ALA A 133 0.15 11.38 -0.54
C ALA A 133 -0.72 11.41 0.73
N ALA A 134 -0.10 11.49 1.91
CA ALA A 134 -0.80 11.62 3.18
C ALA A 134 -1.67 12.89 3.22
N SER A 135 -1.16 14.04 2.77
CA SER A 135 -1.94 15.30 2.76
C SER A 135 -3.12 15.26 1.79
N VAL A 136 -2.96 14.63 0.62
CA VAL A 136 -4.06 14.39 -0.31
C VAL A 136 -5.11 13.48 0.32
N MET A 137 -4.71 12.38 0.96
CA MET A 137 -5.63 11.46 1.64
C MET A 137 -6.42 12.15 2.76
N MET A 138 -5.78 13.03 3.54
CA MET A 138 -6.47 13.81 4.58
C MET A 138 -7.51 14.79 4.00
N LYS A 139 -7.22 15.36 2.83
CA LYS A 139 -8.13 16.26 2.12
C LYS A 139 -9.33 15.52 1.52
N LEU A 140 -9.11 14.30 1.02
CA LEU A 140 -10.14 13.53 0.32
C LEU A 140 -11.09 12.81 1.29
N ASP A 141 -10.58 12.36 2.44
CA ASP A 141 -11.35 11.53 3.36
C ASP A 141 -10.87 11.73 4.81
N ALA A 142 -11.83 11.93 5.71
CA ALA A 142 -11.60 12.07 7.15
C ALA A 142 -11.76 10.75 7.93
N GLY A 143 -12.30 9.70 7.31
CA GLY A 143 -12.77 8.48 7.99
C GLY A 143 -11.70 7.43 8.28
N TRP A 144 -10.56 7.47 7.61
CA TRP A 144 -9.48 6.47 7.78
C TRP A 144 -8.66 6.70 9.05
N ASN A 145 -8.10 5.62 9.60
CA ASN A 145 -7.37 5.59 10.86
C ASN A 145 -5.86 5.41 10.68
N TRP A 146 -5.47 4.58 9.72
CA TRP A 146 -4.07 4.30 9.42
C TRP A 146 -3.75 4.54 7.95
N PHE A 147 -2.57 5.10 7.71
CA PHE A 147 -1.97 5.27 6.40
C PHE A 147 -0.94 4.17 6.15
N VAL A 148 -1.18 3.35 5.12
CA VAL A 148 -0.36 2.20 4.76
C VAL A 148 0.39 2.49 3.47
N THR A 149 1.72 2.37 3.52
CA THR A 149 2.59 2.56 2.34
C THR A 149 2.86 1.23 1.65
N LEU A 150 2.58 1.12 0.35
CA LEU A 150 2.88 -0.07 -0.44
C LEU A 150 3.58 0.33 -1.74
N SER A 151 4.47 -0.52 -2.23
CA SER A 151 4.99 -0.46 -3.58
C SER A 151 4.35 -1.51 -4.47
N ALA A 152 4.54 -1.37 -5.79
CA ALA A 152 4.17 -2.38 -6.77
C ALA A 152 4.83 -3.76 -6.55
N ARG A 153 5.83 -3.83 -5.65
CA ARG A 153 6.56 -5.05 -5.27
C ARG A 153 6.05 -5.72 -4.00
N ASP A 154 5.11 -5.10 -3.30
CA ASP A 154 4.45 -5.66 -2.12
C ASP A 154 3.20 -6.47 -2.50
N TYR A 155 2.80 -7.41 -1.65
CA TYR A 155 1.54 -8.13 -1.79
C TYR A 155 0.95 -8.52 -0.41
N PRO A 156 -0.39 -8.49 -0.22
CA PRO A 156 -0.99 -8.84 1.06
C PRO A 156 -0.96 -10.35 1.33
N LEU A 157 -0.79 -10.72 2.61
CA LEU A 157 -0.88 -12.09 3.11
C LEU A 157 -2.17 -12.35 3.91
N VAL A 158 -3.04 -11.34 3.95
CA VAL A 158 -4.33 -11.35 4.66
C VAL A 158 -5.39 -10.66 3.81
N THR A 159 -6.65 -10.99 4.01
CA THR A 159 -7.76 -10.22 3.41
C THR A 159 -7.96 -8.89 4.15
N GLN A 160 -8.69 -7.94 3.56
CA GLN A 160 -9.00 -6.69 4.25
C GLN A 160 -9.91 -6.88 5.46
N ASP A 161 -10.78 -7.89 5.44
CA ASP A 161 -11.59 -8.29 6.58
C ASP A 161 -10.72 -8.85 7.72
N ASP A 162 -9.70 -9.66 7.39
CA ASP A 162 -8.71 -10.16 8.36
C ASP A 162 -7.96 -9.00 9.02
N LEU A 163 -7.43 -8.08 8.20
CA LEU A 163 -6.67 -6.93 8.67
C LEU A 163 -7.55 -6.03 9.57
N SER A 164 -8.76 -5.70 9.11
CA SER A 164 -9.70 -4.87 9.86
C SER A 164 -10.12 -5.54 11.17
N HIS A 165 -10.30 -6.86 11.16
CA HIS A 165 -10.65 -7.62 12.36
C HIS A 165 -9.51 -7.60 13.38
N ALA A 166 -8.26 -7.88 12.96
CA ALA A 166 -7.09 -7.83 13.83
C ALA A 166 -6.85 -6.43 14.40
N PHE A 167 -7.03 -5.39 13.59
CA PHE A 167 -6.85 -4.00 14.01
C PHE A 167 -8.02 -3.41 14.81
N SER A 168 -9.16 -4.10 14.91
CA SER A 168 -10.31 -3.62 15.67
C SER A 168 -10.04 -3.49 17.17
N SER A 169 -9.11 -4.27 17.71
CA SER A 169 -8.64 -4.16 19.11
C SER A 169 -7.41 -3.26 19.27
N VAL A 170 -6.87 -2.72 18.18
CA VAL A 170 -5.68 -1.87 18.23
C VAL A 170 -6.10 -0.42 18.45
N ARG A 171 -5.41 0.25 19.37
CA ARG A 171 -5.54 1.68 19.58
C ARG A 171 -5.19 2.45 18.30
N ARG A 172 -6.11 3.29 17.82
CA ARG A 172 -6.05 3.98 16.52
C ARG A 172 -4.97 5.06 16.41
N ASP A 173 -4.37 5.45 17.53
CA ASP A 173 -3.27 6.40 17.60
C ASP A 173 -1.89 5.74 17.50
N LEU A 174 -1.82 4.40 17.58
CA LEU A 174 -0.56 3.66 17.46
C LEU A 174 -0.03 3.60 16.02
N ASN A 175 1.29 3.61 15.90
CA ASN A 175 2.05 3.59 14.66
C ASN A 175 2.91 2.32 14.62
N PHE A 176 2.81 1.54 13.56
CA PHE A 176 3.66 0.37 13.33
C PHE A 176 4.85 0.81 12.46
N ILE A 177 5.98 1.00 13.12
CA ILE A 177 7.22 1.51 12.55
C ILE A 177 8.40 0.76 13.18
N ASP A 178 9.04 -0.09 12.40
CA ASP A 178 10.30 -0.74 12.80
C ASP A 178 11.38 0.33 12.96
N HIS A 179 12.03 0.41 14.11
CA HIS A 179 12.99 1.48 14.41
C HIS A 179 14.08 1.06 15.40
N THR A 180 15.26 1.66 15.26
CA THR A 180 16.37 1.58 16.20
C THR A 180 17.19 2.88 16.18
N SER A 181 17.80 3.23 17.31
CA SER A 181 18.84 4.27 17.40
C SER A 181 20.25 3.71 17.24
N ASP A 182 20.42 2.38 17.22
CA ASP A 182 21.69 1.75 16.88
C ASP A 182 21.96 1.91 15.38
N LEU A 183 22.70 2.96 15.05
CA LEU A 183 23.03 3.31 13.67
C LEU A 183 24.16 2.42 13.13
N GLY A 184 25.11 2.01 13.97
CA GLY A 184 26.33 1.33 13.57
C GLY A 184 26.99 1.96 12.34
N TRP A 185 27.31 1.14 11.33
CA TRP A 185 27.91 1.62 10.07
C TRP A 185 27.02 2.59 9.28
N LYS A 186 25.70 2.59 9.51
CA LYS A 186 24.76 3.45 8.79
C LYS A 186 24.98 4.92 9.11
N GLU A 187 25.51 5.26 10.29
CA GLU A 187 25.85 6.63 10.65
C GLU A 187 26.80 7.25 9.60
N LYS A 188 27.92 6.58 9.35
CA LYS A 188 28.99 7.01 8.43
C LYS A 188 28.60 6.90 6.95
N ASP A 189 27.72 5.96 6.59
CA ASP A 189 27.27 5.75 5.20
C ASP A 189 26.03 6.57 4.81
N ARG A 190 25.15 6.90 5.75
CA ARG A 190 23.83 7.47 5.44
C ARG A 190 23.60 8.88 5.96
N PHE A 191 24.02 9.17 7.20
CA PHE A 191 23.65 10.41 7.90
C PHE A 191 24.72 11.50 7.81
N GLN A 192 26.00 11.12 7.94
CA GLN A 192 27.15 12.02 7.79
C GLN A 192 27.39 12.46 6.34
N PRO A 193 27.19 11.61 5.30
CA PRO A 193 27.32 12.07 3.92
C PRO A 193 26.17 13.00 3.53
N ILE A 194 26.51 14.05 2.79
CA ILE A 194 25.53 15.03 2.28
C ILE A 194 25.20 14.64 0.84
N ILE A 195 23.92 14.36 0.57
CA ILE A 195 23.44 14.04 -0.77
C ILE A 195 22.52 15.14 -1.31
N VAL A 196 22.44 15.26 -2.63
CA VAL A 196 21.41 16.08 -3.29
C VAL A 196 20.58 15.16 -4.18
N ASP A 197 19.27 15.16 -3.98
CA ASP A 197 18.32 14.38 -4.79
C ASP A 197 17.89 15.18 -6.03
N PRO A 198 18.30 14.76 -7.24
CA PRO A 198 17.92 15.42 -8.49
C PRO A 198 16.42 15.42 -8.76
N GLY A 199 15.68 14.48 -8.17
CA GLY A 199 14.23 14.40 -8.27
C GLY A 199 13.52 15.65 -7.71
N LEU A 200 14.18 16.43 -6.86
CA LEU A 200 13.63 17.66 -6.28
C LEU A 200 13.77 18.91 -7.16
N TYR A 201 14.81 19.02 -7.98
CA TYR A 201 15.15 20.28 -8.68
C TYR A 201 15.45 20.16 -10.17
N LEU A 202 15.76 18.95 -10.67
CA LEU A 202 15.98 18.71 -12.11
C LEU A 202 14.81 18.01 -12.79
N ALA A 203 13.74 17.68 -12.04
CA ALA A 203 12.58 16.94 -12.52
C ALA A 203 13.01 15.76 -13.43
N ARG A 204 13.99 14.97 -12.98
CA ARG A 204 14.44 13.74 -13.63
C ARG A 204 14.87 12.72 -12.59
N ARG A 205 14.59 11.44 -12.85
CA ARG A 205 15.14 10.33 -12.06
C ARG A 205 16.58 10.10 -12.51
N SER A 206 17.54 10.57 -11.71
CA SER A 206 18.96 10.26 -11.90
C SER A 206 19.58 9.78 -10.58
N GLN A 207 20.80 9.25 -10.65
CA GLN A 207 21.57 8.94 -9.46
C GLN A 207 21.69 10.20 -8.58
N ILE A 208 21.66 10.00 -7.26
CA ILE A 208 21.88 11.07 -6.29
C ILE A 208 23.29 11.66 -6.47
N PHE A 209 23.43 12.96 -6.20
CA PHE A 209 24.76 13.57 -6.12
C PHE A 209 25.27 13.46 -4.70
N LEU A 210 26.53 13.04 -4.55
CA LEU A 210 27.22 13.00 -3.27
C LEU A 210 28.14 14.21 -3.19
N ALA A 211 28.02 14.99 -2.12
CA ALA A 211 28.96 16.07 -1.85
C ALA A 211 30.34 15.49 -1.45
N THR A 212 31.40 16.23 -1.76
CA THR A 212 32.77 15.86 -1.35
C THR A 212 32.94 15.94 0.17
N GLN A 213 32.29 16.92 0.81
CA GLN A 213 32.34 17.10 2.25
C GLN A 213 31.20 16.37 2.96
N LYS A 214 31.51 15.90 4.17
CA LYS A 214 30.56 15.30 5.09
C LYS A 214 30.20 16.32 6.19
N ARG A 215 29.15 16.01 6.94
CA ARG A 215 28.79 16.70 8.18
C ARG A 215 28.91 15.75 9.36
N ASP A 216 28.98 16.32 10.55
CA ASP A 216 28.86 15.57 11.79
C ASP A 216 27.41 15.15 12.03
N THR A 217 27.24 14.13 12.86
CA THR A 217 25.93 13.69 13.35
C THR A 217 25.33 14.78 14.25
N PRO A 218 24.05 15.16 14.06
CA PRO A 218 23.41 16.21 14.84
C PRO A 218 23.29 15.82 16.32
N ASP A 219 23.50 16.79 17.20
CA ASP A 219 23.33 16.69 18.66
C ASP A 219 21.98 17.26 19.14
N ALA A 220 21.29 18.04 18.30
CA ALA A 220 20.01 18.66 18.61
C ALA A 220 18.81 17.68 18.67
N PHE A 221 18.96 16.47 18.14
CA PHE A 221 17.93 15.43 18.14
C PHE A 221 18.57 14.06 17.94
N ASN A 222 17.89 13.00 18.39
CA ASN A 222 18.36 11.64 18.20
C ASN A 222 17.99 11.12 16.81
N LEU A 223 18.92 10.45 16.13
CA LEU A 223 18.63 9.79 14.88
C LEU A 223 18.07 8.39 15.12
N PHE A 224 17.01 8.05 14.39
CA PHE A 224 16.47 6.71 14.32
C PHE A 224 16.45 6.25 12.88
N THR A 225 16.64 4.96 12.67
CA THR A 225 16.53 4.30 11.37
C THR A 225 15.75 3.00 11.48
N GLY A 226 15.20 2.52 10.37
CA GLY A 226 14.48 1.25 10.34
C GLY A 226 13.91 0.94 8.97
N SER A 227 12.87 0.10 8.93
CA SER A 227 12.18 -0.22 7.69
C SER A 227 11.59 1.03 7.01
N PRO A 228 11.78 1.23 5.69
CA PRO A 228 11.13 2.34 4.99
C PRO A 228 9.61 2.16 4.90
N TRP A 229 9.10 0.99 5.28
CA TRP A 229 7.70 0.66 5.19
C TRP A 229 6.99 0.83 6.52
N VAL A 230 5.94 1.63 6.51
CA VAL A 230 5.29 2.11 7.74
C VAL A 230 3.78 1.98 7.63
N ILE A 231 3.14 1.82 8.79
CA ILE A 231 1.70 2.00 8.99
C ILE A 231 1.52 3.08 10.05
N LEU A 232 1.19 4.29 9.62
CA LEU A 232 1.18 5.48 10.46
C LEU A 232 -0.25 5.86 10.83
N SER A 233 -0.48 6.23 12.09
CA SER A 233 -1.76 6.75 12.53
C SER A 233 -2.03 8.11 11.88
N ARG A 234 -3.33 8.41 11.70
CA ARG A 234 -3.75 9.69 11.16
C ARG A 234 -3.23 10.87 12.01
N SER A 235 -3.30 10.77 13.33
CA SER A 235 -2.86 11.83 14.24
C SER A 235 -1.37 12.15 14.12
N PHE A 236 -0.52 11.13 13.96
CA PHE A 236 0.91 11.35 13.74
C PHE A 236 1.20 12.00 12.38
N LEU A 237 0.47 11.64 11.34
CA LEU A 237 0.61 12.30 10.05
C LEU A 237 0.09 13.74 10.08
N GLU A 238 -0.96 14.04 10.86
CA GLU A 238 -1.46 15.40 11.05
C GLU A 238 -0.37 16.27 11.69
N TYR A 239 0.36 15.72 12.66
CA TYR A 239 1.55 16.37 13.22
C TYR A 239 2.64 16.61 12.17
N CYS A 240 2.97 15.60 11.36
CA CYS A 240 3.98 15.75 10.31
C CYS A 240 3.61 16.80 9.25
N ILE A 241 2.32 16.90 8.89
CA ILE A 241 1.83 17.77 7.81
C ILE A 241 1.55 19.18 8.30
N PHE A 242 0.81 19.32 9.41
CA PHE A 242 0.46 20.63 9.94
C PHE A 242 1.58 21.24 10.77
N GLY A 243 2.44 20.42 11.39
CA GLY A 243 3.61 20.83 12.14
C GLY A 243 3.29 21.95 13.13
N TRP A 244 2.42 21.70 14.12
CA TRP A 244 2.17 22.70 15.16
C TRP A 244 3.42 22.92 16.04
N ASP A 245 4.33 21.95 16.08
CA ASP A 245 5.71 22.11 16.51
C ASP A 245 6.68 22.14 15.29
N ASN A 246 7.86 22.72 15.46
CA ASN A 246 8.84 22.84 14.38
C ASN A 246 9.62 21.55 14.08
N LEU A 247 9.65 20.56 15.00
CA LEU A 247 10.43 19.34 14.86
C LEU A 247 10.21 18.62 13.51
N PRO A 248 8.98 18.38 13.00
CA PRO A 248 8.79 17.73 11.70
C PRO A 248 9.39 18.51 10.53
N ARG A 249 9.39 19.85 10.61
CA ARG A 249 9.98 20.71 9.55
C ARG A 249 11.50 20.72 9.64
N THR A 250 12.05 20.85 10.84
CA THR A 250 13.49 20.80 11.09
C THR A 250 14.08 19.48 10.60
N LEU A 251 13.45 18.36 10.99
CA LEU A 251 13.86 17.03 10.53
C LEU A 251 13.64 16.88 9.03
N LEU A 252 12.55 17.41 8.46
CA LEU A 252 12.35 17.34 7.01
C LEU A 252 13.49 18.05 6.27
N MET A 253 13.90 19.24 6.72
CA MET A 253 15.05 19.97 6.18
C MET A 253 16.33 19.15 6.29
N TYR A 254 16.60 18.56 7.46
CA TYR A 254 17.79 17.72 7.67
C TYR A 254 17.81 16.50 6.75
N PHE A 255 16.68 15.81 6.64
CA PHE A 255 16.52 14.59 5.84
C PHE A 255 16.48 14.86 4.33
N THR A 256 16.36 16.12 3.89
CA THR A 256 16.47 16.44 2.45
C THR A 256 17.83 16.03 1.86
N ASN A 257 18.89 16.04 2.67
CA ASN A 257 20.25 15.69 2.26
C ASN A 257 20.80 14.40 2.90
N VAL A 258 19.94 13.53 3.44
CA VAL A 258 20.29 12.21 4.00
C VAL A 258 20.07 11.12 2.95
N LYS A 259 21.01 10.18 2.80
CA LYS A 259 20.81 9.00 1.94
C LYS A 259 19.76 8.07 2.55
N LEU A 260 18.86 7.51 1.71
CA LEU A 260 17.75 6.66 2.16
C LEU A 260 16.85 7.38 3.18
N SER A 261 16.49 8.64 2.91
CA SER A 261 15.81 9.50 3.89
C SER A 261 14.49 8.93 4.41
N GLN A 262 13.80 8.08 3.63
CA GLN A 262 12.57 7.41 4.05
C GLN A 262 12.80 6.43 5.21
N GLU A 263 13.98 5.82 5.30
CA GLU A 263 14.37 4.91 6.39
C GLU A 263 14.74 5.65 7.68
N GLY A 264 14.56 6.97 7.75
CA GLY A 264 14.91 7.75 8.95
C GLY A 264 13.97 8.91 9.28
N TYR A 265 13.32 9.55 8.30
CA TYR A 265 12.49 10.73 8.57
C TYR A 265 11.37 10.47 9.59
N PHE A 266 10.45 9.53 9.29
CA PHE A 266 9.33 9.25 10.19
C PHE A 266 9.81 8.69 11.53
N HIS A 267 10.84 7.85 11.51
CA HIS A 267 11.48 7.24 12.68
C HIS A 267 12.01 8.30 13.65
N SER A 268 12.82 9.24 13.14
CA SER A 268 13.37 10.33 13.96
C SER A 268 12.28 11.29 14.42
N VAL A 269 11.30 11.63 13.57
CA VAL A 269 10.22 12.55 13.97
C VAL A 269 9.41 11.96 15.12
N ILE A 270 8.98 10.70 14.99
CA ILE A 270 8.10 10.09 15.99
C ILE A 270 8.79 9.86 17.33
N CYS A 271 10.07 9.49 17.33
CA CYS A 271 10.81 9.22 18.55
C CYS A 271 11.34 10.47 19.26
N ASN A 272 11.49 11.60 18.56
CA ASN A 272 11.84 12.88 19.18
C ASN A 272 10.62 13.72 19.57
N ALA A 273 9.40 13.34 19.16
CA ALA A 273 8.18 14.05 19.51
C ALA A 273 7.60 13.53 20.84
N PRO A 274 7.54 14.34 21.92
CA PRO A 274 7.08 13.87 23.24
C PRO A 274 5.65 13.31 23.24
N GLU A 275 4.77 13.85 22.38
CA GLU A 275 3.37 13.41 22.24
C GLU A 275 3.24 12.04 21.55
N PHE A 276 4.21 11.65 20.71
CA PHE A 276 4.10 10.46 19.86
C PHE A 276 5.11 9.36 20.18
N LYS A 277 6.19 9.65 20.90
CA LYS A 277 7.22 8.67 21.25
C LYS A 277 6.69 7.44 21.98
N ASN A 278 5.54 7.54 22.66
CA ASN A 278 4.86 6.43 23.38
C ASN A 278 3.76 5.74 22.54
N THR A 279 3.67 6.07 21.25
CA THR A 279 2.69 5.50 20.30
C THR A 279 3.35 4.68 19.18
N THR A 280 4.61 4.29 19.37
CA THR A 280 5.42 3.54 18.39
C THR A 280 5.48 2.06 18.75
N VAL A 281 4.84 1.24 17.94
CA VAL A 281 4.95 -0.23 17.97
C VAL A 281 6.10 -0.61 17.04
N ASN A 282 7.13 -1.28 17.58
CA ASN A 282 8.34 -1.60 16.84
C ASN A 282 8.16 -2.82 15.94
N GLY A 283 7.68 -2.58 14.72
CA GLY A 283 7.48 -3.60 13.70
C GLY A 283 6.69 -3.04 12.51
N ASP A 284 6.91 -3.57 11.31
CA ASP A 284 6.30 -3.06 10.07
C ASP A 284 5.24 -3.98 9.45
N LEU A 285 4.95 -5.11 10.11
CA LEU A 285 4.01 -6.16 9.68
C LEU A 285 4.31 -6.74 8.28
N ARG A 286 5.57 -6.68 7.82
CA ARG A 286 6.01 -7.24 6.53
C ARG A 286 6.88 -8.46 6.69
N TYR A 287 6.55 -9.50 5.93
CA TYR A 287 7.44 -10.63 5.71
C TYR A 287 8.48 -10.30 4.64
N MET A 288 9.75 -10.40 5.00
CA MET A 288 10.90 -10.18 4.14
C MET A 288 11.96 -11.24 4.43
N ILE A 289 12.66 -11.71 3.39
CA ILE A 289 13.84 -12.57 3.53
C ILE A 289 15.04 -11.77 3.05
N TRP A 290 16.10 -11.71 3.87
CA TRP A 290 17.32 -10.98 3.57
C TRP A 290 18.48 -11.94 3.29
N ASP A 291 19.41 -11.51 2.44
CA ASP A 291 20.75 -12.09 2.38
C ASP A 291 21.45 -11.96 3.75
N ASN A 292 22.48 -12.79 4.00
CA ASN A 292 23.37 -12.62 5.14
C ASN A 292 24.82 -12.40 4.66
N PRO A 293 25.40 -11.19 4.81
CA PRO A 293 24.80 -10.00 5.40
C PRO A 293 23.71 -9.37 4.51
N PRO A 294 22.76 -8.58 5.07
CA PRO A 294 21.71 -7.93 4.30
C PRO A 294 22.26 -6.98 3.23
N LYS A 295 21.71 -7.08 2.01
CA LYS A 295 21.95 -6.13 0.91
C LYS A 295 20.95 -4.96 0.98
N MET A 296 20.97 -4.07 -0.03
CA MET A 296 20.07 -2.91 -0.08
C MET A 296 18.58 -3.28 -0.18
N GLU A 297 18.24 -4.36 -0.89
CA GLU A 297 16.86 -4.84 -1.02
C GLU A 297 16.76 -6.31 -0.57
N PRO A 298 15.61 -6.73 -0.02
CA PRO A 298 15.38 -8.12 0.35
C PRO A 298 15.31 -9.01 -0.90
N LEU A 299 15.45 -10.32 -0.70
CA LEU A 299 15.35 -11.33 -1.75
C LEU A 299 13.95 -11.36 -2.36
N PHE A 300 13.88 -11.78 -3.63
CA PHE A 300 12.62 -12.04 -4.29
C PHE A 300 11.99 -13.32 -3.76
N LEU A 301 10.77 -13.19 -3.24
CA LEU A 301 9.95 -14.28 -2.75
C LEU A 301 9.33 -15.03 -3.94
N ASN A 302 9.35 -16.36 -3.87
CA ASN A 302 8.81 -17.25 -4.89
C ASN A 302 8.10 -18.45 -4.23
N VAL A 303 7.68 -19.42 -5.05
CA VAL A 303 6.90 -20.58 -4.61
C VAL A 303 7.60 -21.40 -3.51
N SER A 304 8.93 -21.46 -3.47
CA SER A 304 9.68 -22.29 -2.51
C SER A 304 9.53 -21.85 -1.05
N VAL A 305 9.25 -20.57 -0.82
CA VAL A 305 9.07 -19.97 0.51
C VAL A 305 7.61 -19.70 0.87
N TYR A 306 6.68 -20.19 0.03
CA TYR A 306 5.25 -19.90 0.18
C TYR A 306 4.69 -20.29 1.56
N ASP A 307 5.01 -21.50 2.06
CA ASP A 307 4.46 -21.98 3.33
C ASP A 307 5.00 -21.17 4.52
N GLN A 308 6.30 -20.84 4.53
CA GLN A 308 6.89 -19.98 5.57
C GLN A 308 6.24 -18.60 5.58
N MET A 309 6.06 -18.02 4.40
CA MET A 309 5.41 -16.72 4.23
C MET A 309 3.94 -16.76 4.70
N ALA A 310 3.17 -17.79 4.32
CA ALA A 310 1.76 -17.93 4.68
C ALA A 310 1.53 -18.21 6.19
N GLU A 311 2.53 -18.76 6.88
CA GLU A 311 2.52 -19.03 8.32
C GLU A 311 3.15 -17.89 9.16
N SER A 312 3.73 -16.87 8.53
CA SER A 312 4.48 -15.81 9.22
C SER A 312 3.67 -14.91 10.16
N GLY A 313 2.35 -14.84 9.98
CA GLY A 313 1.49 -13.88 10.71
C GLY A 313 1.65 -12.41 10.25
N ALA A 314 2.47 -12.13 9.23
CA ALA A 314 2.59 -10.79 8.66
C ALA A 314 1.35 -10.38 7.85
N ALA A 315 1.09 -9.08 7.76
CA ALA A 315 -0.01 -8.54 6.95
C ALA A 315 0.34 -8.46 5.46
N PHE A 316 1.61 -8.16 5.16
CA PHE A 316 2.12 -8.00 3.80
C PHE A 316 3.44 -8.75 3.63
N ALA A 317 3.88 -8.93 2.39
CA ALA A 317 5.17 -9.52 2.06
C ALA A 317 5.86 -8.76 0.93
N ARG A 318 7.20 -8.81 0.91
CA ARG A 318 8.01 -8.29 -0.20
C ARG A 318 9.40 -8.96 -0.30
N GLN A 319 10.04 -8.95 -1.47
CA GLN A 319 9.54 -8.42 -2.75
C GLN A 319 9.20 -9.52 -3.75
N PHE A 320 8.30 -9.22 -4.68
CA PHE A 320 7.88 -10.16 -5.71
C PHE A 320 8.33 -9.74 -7.11
N GLU A 321 8.70 -10.74 -7.92
CA GLU A 321 8.95 -10.56 -9.34
C GLU A 321 7.65 -10.34 -10.13
N VAL A 322 7.77 -9.72 -11.30
CA VAL A 322 6.60 -9.46 -12.16
C VAL A 322 6.03 -10.78 -12.68
N GLY A 323 4.79 -11.08 -12.29
CA GLY A 323 4.09 -12.26 -12.78
C GLY A 323 4.55 -13.59 -12.17
N ASP A 324 5.26 -13.55 -11.04
CA ASP A 324 5.65 -14.77 -10.32
C ASP A 324 4.41 -15.61 -9.93
N GLN A 325 4.54 -16.94 -10.03
CA GLN A 325 3.47 -17.88 -9.73
C GLN A 325 3.03 -17.83 -8.27
N VAL A 326 3.91 -17.40 -7.35
CA VAL A 326 3.58 -17.26 -5.93
C VAL A 326 2.45 -16.24 -5.71
N LEU A 327 2.35 -15.21 -6.56
CA LEU A 327 1.26 -14.22 -6.47
C LEU A 327 -0.10 -14.88 -6.77
N ASP A 328 -0.14 -15.78 -7.77
CA ASP A 328 -1.36 -16.55 -8.09
C ASP A 328 -1.69 -17.55 -6.96
N MET A 329 -0.66 -18.10 -6.29
CA MET A 329 -0.86 -18.93 -5.10
C MET A 329 -1.46 -18.13 -3.94
N ILE A 330 -0.96 -16.93 -3.67
CA ILE A 330 -1.52 -16.03 -2.64
C ILE A 330 -2.98 -15.71 -2.97
N ASP A 331 -3.27 -15.28 -4.21
CA ASP A 331 -4.63 -14.96 -4.64
C ASP A 331 -5.61 -16.13 -4.42
N LYS A 332 -5.19 -17.35 -4.79
CA LYS A 332 -6.04 -18.55 -4.72
C LYS A 332 -6.17 -19.11 -3.30
N LYS A 333 -5.04 -19.23 -2.59
CA LYS A 333 -4.96 -19.97 -1.32
C LYS A 333 -5.22 -19.10 -0.11
N ILE A 334 -4.81 -17.83 -0.15
CA ILE A 334 -4.98 -16.87 0.96
C ILE A 334 -6.20 -15.99 0.69
N LEU A 335 -6.18 -15.21 -0.39
CA LEU A 335 -7.15 -14.15 -0.64
C LEU A 335 -8.48 -14.64 -1.25
N LYS A 336 -8.51 -15.91 -1.70
CA LYS A 336 -9.67 -16.58 -2.31
C LYS A 336 -10.30 -15.81 -3.49
N ARG A 337 -9.49 -15.08 -4.27
CA ARG A 337 -9.92 -14.25 -5.41
C ARG A 337 -9.39 -14.75 -6.76
N GLY A 338 -10.02 -14.29 -7.84
CA GLY A 338 -9.46 -14.34 -9.19
C GLY A 338 -8.50 -13.16 -9.46
N ARG A 339 -7.65 -13.30 -10.48
CA ARG A 339 -6.58 -12.34 -10.82
C ARG A 339 -7.06 -10.91 -11.07
N ASN A 340 -8.24 -10.73 -11.66
CA ASN A 340 -8.83 -9.43 -11.98
C ASN A 340 -10.08 -9.11 -11.15
N GLN A 341 -10.23 -9.75 -10.00
CA GLN A 341 -11.38 -9.55 -9.09
C GLN A 341 -10.89 -8.95 -7.78
N ALA A 342 -11.72 -8.13 -7.15
CA ALA A 342 -11.46 -7.68 -5.78
C ALA A 342 -11.49 -8.88 -4.81
N VAL A 343 -10.82 -8.75 -3.67
CA VAL A 343 -10.92 -9.76 -2.60
C VAL A 343 -12.35 -9.81 -2.04
N PRO A 344 -12.99 -10.99 -2.01
CA PRO A 344 -14.30 -11.12 -1.39
C PRO A 344 -14.21 -10.95 0.13
N GLY A 345 -15.09 -10.13 0.68
CA GLY A 345 -15.27 -9.91 2.13
C GLY A 345 -16.74 -9.96 2.53
N GLY A 346 -17.05 -9.58 3.77
CA GLY A 346 -18.42 -9.52 4.31
C GLY A 346 -19.33 -8.55 3.55
N TRP A 347 -18.75 -7.55 2.89
CA TRP A 347 -19.45 -6.57 2.04
C TRP A 347 -19.94 -7.14 0.69
N CYS A 348 -19.41 -8.28 0.25
CA CYS A 348 -19.63 -8.85 -1.07
C CYS A 348 -20.85 -9.81 -1.05
N SER A 349 -21.89 -9.52 -1.83
CA SER A 349 -23.19 -10.21 -1.76
C SER A 349 -23.59 -11.01 -3.00
N GLY A 350 -22.84 -10.87 -4.11
CA GLY A 350 -23.18 -11.52 -5.37
C GLY A 350 -22.98 -13.04 -5.34
N TRP A 351 -23.79 -13.74 -6.13
CA TRP A 351 -23.69 -15.19 -6.27
C TRP A 351 -22.40 -15.59 -6.99
N ARG A 352 -21.65 -16.54 -6.43
CA ARG A 352 -20.43 -17.05 -7.05
C ARG A 352 -20.78 -17.92 -8.26
N SER A 353 -20.52 -17.42 -9.46
CA SER A 353 -20.60 -18.19 -10.70
C SER A 353 -19.28 -18.12 -11.47
N TRP A 354 -19.11 -18.96 -12.49
CA TRP A 354 -17.89 -18.97 -13.30
C TRP A 354 -17.67 -17.68 -14.10
N TRP A 355 -18.73 -16.93 -14.40
CA TRP A 355 -18.71 -15.77 -15.29
C TRP A 355 -18.97 -14.44 -14.59
N VAL A 356 -19.38 -14.47 -13.31
CA VAL A 356 -19.79 -13.29 -12.57
C VAL A 356 -18.90 -13.14 -11.33
N ASP A 357 -18.26 -11.98 -11.22
CA ASP A 357 -17.54 -11.59 -10.02
C ASP A 357 -18.56 -11.37 -8.88
N PRO A 358 -18.51 -12.16 -7.79
CA PRO A 358 -19.44 -12.02 -6.68
C PRO A 358 -19.39 -10.62 -6.06
N CYS A 359 -18.30 -9.87 -6.23
CA CYS A 359 -18.13 -8.55 -5.65
C CYS A 359 -18.47 -7.41 -6.61
N SER A 360 -19.12 -7.74 -7.73
CA SER A 360 -19.86 -6.76 -8.55
C SER A 360 -21.20 -6.35 -7.93
N GLN A 361 -21.65 -7.04 -6.88
CA GLN A 361 -22.78 -6.69 -6.04
C GLN A 361 -22.33 -6.65 -4.59
N TRP A 362 -22.88 -5.73 -3.82
CA TRP A 362 -22.58 -5.55 -2.40
C TRP A 362 -23.86 -5.59 -1.57
N GLY A 363 -23.70 -5.95 -0.29
CA GLY A 363 -24.82 -6.01 0.65
C GLY A 363 -25.26 -4.62 1.10
N ASP A 364 -26.41 -4.57 1.78
CA ASP A 364 -26.94 -3.32 2.36
C ASP A 364 -25.99 -2.73 3.43
N ASP A 365 -25.13 -3.56 4.02
CA ASP A 365 -24.13 -3.16 5.01
C ASP A 365 -22.72 -3.59 4.59
N VAL A 366 -21.91 -2.63 4.13
CA VAL A 366 -20.49 -2.84 3.77
C VAL A 366 -19.53 -2.74 4.97
N ASN A 367 -20.07 -2.61 6.18
CA ASN A 367 -19.32 -2.49 7.41
C ASN A 367 -19.14 -3.86 8.11
N ILE A 368 -19.82 -4.90 7.63
CA ILE A 368 -19.71 -6.27 8.14
C ILE A 368 -18.37 -6.87 7.70
N LEU A 369 -17.63 -7.41 8.67
CA LEU A 369 -16.41 -8.18 8.43
C LEU A 369 -16.68 -9.67 8.48
N LYS A 370 -16.04 -10.42 7.59
CA LYS A 370 -15.99 -11.88 7.58
C LYS A 370 -14.54 -12.35 7.62
N PRO A 371 -13.89 -12.29 8.81
CA PRO A 371 -12.50 -12.72 8.94
C PRO A 371 -12.33 -14.20 8.58
N GLY A 372 -11.27 -14.51 7.86
CA GLY A 372 -10.80 -15.83 7.52
C GLY A 372 -9.71 -16.34 8.46
N PRO A 373 -9.06 -17.46 8.10
CA PRO A 373 -8.06 -18.11 8.95
C PRO A 373 -6.84 -17.25 9.27
N GLN A 374 -6.43 -16.37 8.36
CA GLN A 374 -5.24 -15.53 8.56
C GLN A 374 -5.46 -14.41 9.59
N ALA A 375 -6.71 -14.03 9.87
CA ALA A 375 -7.02 -13.07 10.93
C ALA A 375 -6.46 -13.52 12.29
N LYS A 376 -6.50 -14.83 12.59
CA LYS A 376 -6.02 -15.36 13.87
C LYS A 376 -4.51 -15.18 14.00
N LYS A 377 -3.74 -15.59 12.98
CA LYS A 377 -2.28 -15.48 12.98
C LYS A 377 -1.83 -14.02 13.06
N LEU A 378 -2.45 -13.16 12.24
CA LEU A 378 -2.16 -11.73 12.28
C LEU A 378 -2.46 -11.14 13.66
N LYS A 379 -3.59 -11.51 14.26
CA LYS A 379 -3.95 -11.05 15.61
C LYS A 379 -2.92 -11.50 16.65
N GLU A 380 -2.43 -12.74 16.58
CA GLU A 380 -1.38 -13.24 17.47
C GLU A 380 -0.08 -12.43 17.31
N SER A 381 0.36 -12.17 16.07
CA SER A 381 1.55 -11.34 15.80
C SER A 381 1.38 -9.89 16.29
N VAL A 382 0.22 -9.28 16.03
CA VAL A 382 -0.09 -7.92 16.50
C VAL A 382 -0.14 -7.87 18.02
N SER A 383 -0.75 -8.86 18.69
CA SER A 383 -0.77 -8.95 20.15
C SER A 383 0.65 -9.04 20.72
N SER A 384 1.53 -9.88 20.16
CA SER A 384 2.93 -9.95 20.59
C SER A 384 3.64 -8.60 20.49
N LEU A 385 3.46 -7.88 19.38
CA LEU A 385 4.04 -6.55 19.21
C LEU A 385 3.48 -5.52 20.21
N LEU A 386 2.20 -5.64 20.55
CA LEU A 386 1.57 -4.78 21.56
C LEU A 386 2.02 -5.12 22.97
N ASP A 387 2.27 -6.38 23.28
CA ASP A 387 2.81 -6.83 24.56
C ASP A 387 4.24 -6.26 24.74
N ASP A 388 5.10 -6.39 23.71
CA ASP A 388 6.44 -5.80 23.69
C ASP A 388 6.38 -4.27 23.85
N TRP A 389 5.50 -3.60 23.10
CA TRP A 389 5.26 -2.16 23.23
C TRP A 389 4.85 -1.77 24.66
N SER A 390 3.89 -2.49 25.26
CA SER A 390 3.39 -2.20 26.61
C SER A 390 4.47 -2.37 27.68
N SER A 391 5.44 -3.25 27.43
CA SER A 391 6.60 -3.46 28.30
C SER A 391 7.68 -2.37 28.15
N HIS A 392 7.53 -1.45 27.19
CA HIS A 392 8.48 -0.37 26.87
C HIS A 392 9.92 -0.86 26.56
N THR A 393 10.06 -2.11 26.10
CA THR A 393 11.36 -2.79 25.95
C THR A 393 12.09 -2.45 24.66
N ASN A 394 11.39 -1.92 23.64
CA ASN A 394 11.95 -1.68 22.32
C ASN A 394 11.45 -0.37 21.68
N GLN A 395 10.99 0.57 22.52
CA GLN A 395 10.32 1.77 22.07
C GLN A 395 11.21 3.01 22.19
N CYS A 396 11.64 3.57 21.05
CA CYS A 396 12.41 4.81 20.96
C CYS A 396 13.60 4.86 21.95
N LEU A 397 14.22 3.70 22.20
CA LEU A 397 15.37 3.59 23.09
C LEU A 397 16.57 4.30 22.47
N ILE A 398 17.35 5.00 23.28
CA ILE A 398 18.60 5.63 22.87
C ILE A 398 19.72 4.69 23.29
N THR A 399 20.43 4.13 22.32
CA THR A 399 21.66 3.39 22.59
C THR A 399 22.76 4.40 22.93
N SER A 400 23.24 4.39 24.17
CA SER A 400 24.46 5.11 24.53
C SER A 400 25.64 4.42 23.85
N GLU A 401 26.46 5.16 23.10
CA GLU A 401 27.78 4.66 22.71
C GLU A 401 28.55 4.31 23.98
N GLU A 402 28.89 3.03 24.16
CA GLU A 402 30.00 2.68 25.03
C GLU A 402 31.23 3.37 24.43
N THR A 403 31.71 4.41 25.10
CA THR A 403 33.02 4.97 24.84
C THR A 403 34.04 3.86 25.04
N GLU A 404 34.51 3.26 23.94
CA GLU A 404 35.77 2.51 23.94
C GLU A 404 36.88 3.51 24.29
N ASP A 405 37.21 3.58 25.59
CA ASP A 405 38.38 4.27 26.14
C ASP A 405 39.70 3.58 25.76
#